data_AF-E3ITP2-F1
#
_entry.id   AF-E3ITP2-F1
#
_cell.length_a   1.000
_cell.length_b   1.000
_cell.length_c   1.000
_cell.angle_alpha   90.00
_cell.angle_beta   90.00
_cell.angle_gamma   90.00
#
_symmetry.space_group_name_H-M   'P 1'
#
loop_
_entity.id
_entity.type
_entity.pdbx_description
1 polymer ?
#
loop_
_entity_poly.entity_id
_entity_poly.type
_entity_poly.pdbx_seq_one_letter_code
_entity_poly.pdbx_strand_id
1 'polypeptide(L)'
;MNIRDFYAADPQRQESEEVSFGAGWTDHTDAASTFRLSWVARTRELYAVREPHPGGGLLAPVFDHYNVHQAGIDELRVEILAVADLPAVEEALAGWRQVITDHDSLRWARKRVAALPRPAAGSGTEPAEPEYQPPRLHAERAGIFHRSRSPHDDH
;
A
#
# COMPACT_ATOMS: atom_id res chain seq x y z
N MET A 1 10.91 -0.27 9.38
CA MET A 1 10.00 -1.41 9.70
C MET A 1 10.23 -2.53 8.70
N ASN A 2 9.77 -3.77 8.93
CA ASN A 2 9.74 -4.77 7.86
C ASN A 2 8.46 -4.62 7.00
N ILE A 3 8.41 -5.26 5.83
CA ILE A 3 7.27 -5.11 4.91
C ILE A 3 5.98 -5.74 5.45
N ARG A 4 6.06 -6.83 6.23
CA ARG A 4 4.88 -7.44 6.85
C ARG A 4 4.24 -6.48 7.84
N ASP A 5 5.05 -5.89 8.72
CA ASP A 5 4.60 -4.90 9.71
C ASP A 5 4.01 -3.67 9.03
N PHE A 6 4.59 -3.23 7.91
CA PHE A 6 4.06 -2.11 7.13
C PHE A 6 2.63 -2.37 6.66
N TYR A 7 2.34 -3.51 6.03
CA TYR A 7 0.98 -3.84 5.62
C TYR A 7 0.05 -4.20 6.79
N ALA A 8 0.57 -4.79 7.86
CA ALA A 8 -0.22 -5.12 9.05
C ALA A 8 -0.65 -3.87 9.84
N ALA A 9 0.14 -2.80 9.80
CA ALA A 9 -0.14 -1.56 10.51
C ALA A 9 -1.31 -0.77 9.92
N ASP A 10 -1.63 -0.97 8.63
CA ASP A 10 -2.78 -0.34 7.98
C ASP A 10 -3.35 -1.26 6.89
N PRO A 11 -4.48 -1.95 7.16
CA PRO A 11 -5.14 -2.83 6.20
C PRO A 11 -5.55 -2.13 4.89
N GLN A 12 -5.75 -0.81 4.89
CA GLN A 12 -6.10 -0.06 3.67
C GLN A 12 -4.99 -0.15 2.62
N ARG A 13 -3.74 -0.38 3.02
CA ARG A 13 -2.62 -0.57 2.10
C ARG A 13 -2.78 -1.85 1.26
N GLN A 14 -3.34 -2.93 1.83
CA GLN A 14 -3.48 -4.22 1.14
C GLN A 14 -4.54 -4.20 0.04
N GLU A 15 -5.60 -3.40 0.22
CA GLU A 15 -6.70 -3.29 -0.73
C GLU A 15 -6.52 -2.11 -1.71
N SER A 16 -5.42 -1.38 -1.60
CA SER A 16 -5.15 -0.20 -2.41
C SER A 16 -4.48 -0.54 -3.72
N GLU A 17 -4.79 0.26 -4.75
CA GLU A 17 -3.94 0.34 -5.93
C GLU A 17 -2.53 0.82 -5.53
N GLU A 18 -1.51 0.21 -6.14
CA GLU A 18 -0.13 0.59 -6.00
C GLU A 18 0.48 0.98 -7.35
N VAL A 19 1.18 2.12 -7.38
CA VAL A 19 1.91 2.60 -8.56
C VAL A 19 3.40 2.43 -8.33
N SER A 20 4.07 1.70 -9.22
CA SER A 20 5.52 1.43 -9.12
C SER A 20 6.35 2.49 -9.82
N PHE A 21 7.38 2.98 -9.14
CA PHE A 21 8.43 3.87 -9.66
C PHE A 21 9.76 3.13 -9.87
N GLY A 22 9.67 1.83 -10.17
CA GLY A 22 10.81 0.99 -10.53
C GLY A 22 11.53 0.34 -9.34
N ALA A 23 12.33 -0.67 -9.69
CA ALA A 23 13.20 -1.43 -8.81
C ALA A 23 14.66 -1.32 -9.29
N GLY A 24 15.61 -1.49 -8.39
CA GLY A 24 17.05 -1.36 -8.69
C GLY A 24 17.65 -0.01 -8.32
N TRP A 25 16.92 0.82 -7.57
CA TRP A 25 17.46 2.04 -6.99
C TRP A 25 18.65 1.70 -6.08
N THR A 26 19.72 2.50 -6.11
CA THR A 26 20.95 2.24 -5.35
C THR A 26 21.24 3.34 -4.33
N ASP A 27 21.90 2.98 -3.23
CA ASP A 27 22.36 3.91 -2.20
C ASP A 27 23.83 3.64 -1.91
N HIS A 28 24.68 4.65 -1.99
CA HIS A 28 26.11 4.50 -1.74
C HIS A 28 26.44 4.05 -0.31
N THR A 29 25.53 4.29 0.65
CA THR A 29 25.68 3.84 2.05
C THR A 29 25.30 2.38 2.24
N ASP A 30 24.66 1.76 1.24
CA ASP A 30 24.15 0.39 1.31
C ASP A 30 24.35 -0.35 -0.03
N ALA A 31 25.62 -0.52 -0.40
CA ALA A 31 26.01 -1.16 -1.66
C ALA A 31 25.59 -2.64 -1.80
N ALA A 32 25.15 -3.28 -0.72
CA ALA A 32 24.68 -4.66 -0.71
C ALA A 32 23.16 -4.78 -0.96
N SER A 33 22.49 -3.68 -1.28
CA SER A 33 21.03 -3.66 -1.43
C SER A 33 20.60 -2.87 -2.64
N THR A 34 19.47 -3.30 -3.18
CA THR A 34 18.70 -2.50 -4.13
C THR A 34 17.40 -2.09 -3.49
N PHE A 35 16.81 -1.01 -3.99
CA PHE A 35 15.55 -0.50 -3.49
C PHE A 35 14.49 -0.50 -4.58
N ARG A 36 13.24 -0.69 -4.18
CA ARG A 36 12.05 -0.55 -5.03
C ARG A 36 11.14 0.52 -4.46
N LEU A 37 10.68 1.43 -5.31
CA LEU A 37 9.79 2.52 -4.91
C LEU A 37 8.37 2.25 -5.39
N SER A 38 7.41 2.40 -4.50
CA SER A 38 5.98 2.23 -4.77
C SER A 38 5.16 3.29 -4.03
N TRP A 39 4.04 3.71 -4.61
CA TRP A 39 3.08 4.62 -4.00
C TRP A 39 1.73 3.91 -3.79
N VAL A 40 1.13 4.10 -2.62
CA VAL A 40 -0.16 3.49 -2.23
C VAL A 40 -1.28 4.51 -2.33
N ALA A 41 -2.32 4.23 -3.11
CA ALA A 41 -3.38 5.19 -3.38
C ALA A 41 -4.21 5.62 -2.17
N ARG A 42 -4.57 4.69 -1.29
CA ARG A 42 -5.42 4.99 -0.13
C ARG A 42 -4.71 5.84 0.93
N THR A 43 -3.47 5.47 1.26
CA THR A 43 -2.69 6.16 2.30
C THR A 43 -1.86 7.32 1.75
N ARG A 44 -1.72 7.40 0.42
CA ARG A 44 -0.91 8.39 -0.30
C ARG A 44 0.56 8.33 0.06
N GLU A 45 1.01 7.18 0.54
CA GLU A 45 2.38 6.96 0.99
C GLU A 45 3.24 6.52 -0.20
N LEU A 46 4.29 7.29 -0.49
CA LEU A 46 5.42 6.82 -1.28
C LEU A 46 6.40 6.14 -0.34
N TYR A 47 6.72 4.88 -0.60
CA TYR A 47 7.64 4.09 0.22
C TYR A 47 8.73 3.42 -0.63
N ALA A 48 9.87 3.18 0.00
CA ALA A 48 10.97 2.39 -0.54
C ALA A 48 11.06 1.06 0.22
N VAL A 49 11.16 -0.04 -0.52
CA VAL A 49 11.51 -1.36 0.00
C VAL A 49 12.99 -1.60 -0.28
N ARG A 50 13.78 -1.77 0.78
CA ARG A 50 15.14 -2.29 0.72
C ARG A 50 15.08 -3.79 0.53
N GLU A 51 15.60 -4.25 -0.60
CA GLU A 51 15.73 -5.65 -0.97
C GLU A 51 17.23 -6.01 -0.84
N PRO A 52 17.62 -6.82 0.15
CA PRO A 52 18.98 -7.34 0.24
C PRO A 52 19.32 -8.05 -1.07
N HIS A 53 20.39 -7.62 -1.73
CA HIS A 53 20.86 -8.28 -2.94
C HIS A 53 22.11 -9.11 -2.55
N PRO A 54 22.00 -10.46 -2.46
CA PRO A 54 23.14 -11.31 -2.16
C PRO A 54 24.08 -11.37 -3.38
N GLY A 55 24.78 -10.26 -3.66
CA GLY A 55 25.57 -10.17 -4.87
C GLY A 55 26.20 -8.82 -5.18
N GLY A 56 26.15 -7.82 -4.28
CA GLY A 56 26.80 -6.52 -4.48
C GLY A 56 28.33 -6.60 -4.47
N GLY A 57 28.95 -7.19 -5.49
CA GLY A 57 30.40 -7.30 -5.65
C GLY A 57 30.84 -8.41 -6.62
N LEU A 58 32.16 -8.57 -6.80
CA LEU A 58 32.83 -9.56 -7.67
C LEU A 58 32.36 -11.03 -7.51
N LEU A 59 31.54 -11.32 -6.50
CA LEU A 59 31.07 -12.66 -6.14
C LEU A 59 29.60 -12.92 -6.50
N ALA A 60 28.88 -11.97 -7.12
CA ALA A 60 27.50 -12.19 -7.60
C ALA A 60 27.33 -13.50 -8.43
N PRO A 61 28.22 -13.80 -9.40
CA PRO A 61 28.13 -15.06 -10.17
C PRO A 61 28.38 -16.31 -9.32
N VAL A 62 29.08 -16.16 -8.20
CA VAL A 62 29.34 -17.24 -7.25
C VAL A 62 28.10 -17.49 -6.41
N PHE A 63 27.39 -16.45 -5.97
CA PHE A 63 26.17 -16.60 -5.17
C PHE A 63 24.98 -17.13 -5.99
N ASP A 64 24.88 -16.81 -7.28
CA ASP A 64 23.93 -17.44 -8.21
C ASP A 64 24.13 -18.96 -8.31
N HIS A 65 25.39 -19.43 -8.21
CA HIS A 65 25.73 -20.85 -8.25
C HIS A 65 25.30 -21.60 -6.97
N TYR A 66 25.19 -20.90 -5.83
CA TYR A 66 24.85 -21.48 -4.53
C TYR A 66 23.37 -21.30 -4.13
N ASN A 67 22.51 -20.84 -5.05
CA ASN A 67 21.07 -20.72 -4.81
C ASN A 67 20.77 -19.80 -3.61
N VAL A 68 21.53 -18.72 -3.47
CA VAL A 68 21.42 -17.82 -2.32
C VAL A 68 20.05 -17.14 -2.36
N HIS A 69 19.30 -17.45 -1.31
CA HIS A 69 17.87 -17.26 -1.17
C HIS A 69 17.42 -15.82 -1.49
N GLN A 70 16.31 -15.73 -2.25
CA GLN A 70 15.49 -14.51 -2.25
C GLN A 70 15.29 -14.07 -0.80
N ALA A 71 15.57 -12.79 -0.51
CA ALA A 71 15.46 -12.26 0.84
C ALA A 71 14.10 -12.65 1.44
N GLY A 72 14.13 -13.23 2.65
CA GLY A 72 12.90 -13.55 3.35
C GLY A 72 12.05 -12.28 3.52
N ILE A 73 10.72 -12.40 3.52
CA ILE A 73 9.81 -11.26 3.70
C ILE A 73 10.18 -10.45 4.96
N ASP A 74 10.67 -11.13 5.99
CA ASP A 74 11.10 -10.54 7.25
C ASP A 74 12.44 -9.76 7.17
N GLU A 75 13.16 -9.84 6.04
CA GLU A 75 14.40 -9.09 5.76
C GLU A 75 14.13 -7.84 4.92
N LEU A 76 13.00 -7.78 4.21
CA LEU A 76 12.57 -6.62 3.45
C LEU A 76 12.26 -5.47 4.40
N ARG A 77 13.01 -4.36 4.28
CA ARG A 77 12.82 -3.18 5.13
C ARG A 77 12.10 -2.09 4.36
N VAL A 78 11.11 -1.48 4.99
CA VAL A 78 10.33 -0.37 4.41
C VAL A 78 10.71 0.95 5.06
N GLU A 79 10.88 1.97 4.22
CA GLU A 79 11.03 3.38 4.55
C GLU A 79 9.92 4.18 3.84
N ILE A 80 9.16 4.99 4.58
CA ILE A 80 8.20 5.93 3.98
C ILE A 80 8.96 7.21 3.61
N LEU A 81 8.97 7.56 2.34
CA LEU A 81 9.72 8.70 1.80
C LEU A 81 8.90 10.00 1.84
N ALA A 82 7.60 9.90 1.56
CA ALA A 82 6.67 11.03 1.53
C ALA A 82 5.22 10.57 1.66
N VAL A 83 4.34 11.50 2.03
CA VAL A 83 2.88 11.35 1.94
C VAL A 83 2.38 12.47 1.05
N ALA A 84 1.91 12.15 -0.15
CA ALA A 84 1.48 13.11 -1.16
C ALA A 84 0.59 12.44 -2.23
N ASP A 85 -0.24 13.23 -2.91
CA ASP A 85 -1.07 12.72 -4.01
C ASP A 85 -0.20 12.27 -5.20
N LEU A 86 -0.69 11.29 -5.97
CA LEU A 86 0.05 10.69 -7.09
C LEU A 86 0.60 11.74 -8.08
N PRO A 87 -0.15 12.75 -8.55
CA PRO A 87 0.38 13.72 -9.51
C PRO A 87 1.60 14.49 -8.97
N ALA A 88 1.61 14.81 -7.68
CA ALA A 88 2.75 15.49 -7.05
C ALA A 88 3.97 14.56 -6.95
N VAL A 89 3.74 13.27 -6.68
CA VAL A 89 4.80 12.25 -6.68
C VAL A 89 5.36 12.03 -8.09
N GLU A 90 4.50 11.93 -9.11
CA GLU A 90 4.89 11.78 -10.51
C GLU A 90 5.69 12.98 -11.01
N GLU A 91 5.27 14.21 -10.66
CA GLU A 91 6.01 15.42 -10.97
C GLU A 91 7.37 15.45 -10.25
N ALA A 92 7.39 15.13 -8.95
CA ALA A 92 8.63 15.08 -8.18
C ALA A 92 9.61 14.04 -8.72
N LEU A 93 9.12 12.89 -9.21
CA LEU A 93 9.94 11.82 -9.79
C LEU A 93 10.01 11.88 -11.32
N ALA A 94 9.61 12.99 -11.96
CA ALA A 94 9.70 13.14 -13.39
C ALA A 94 11.14 12.90 -13.88
N GLY A 95 11.30 11.98 -14.84
CA GLY A 95 12.62 11.56 -15.35
C GLY A 95 13.31 10.45 -14.54
N TRP A 96 12.61 9.78 -13.62
CA TRP A 96 13.21 8.71 -12.81
C TRP A 96 13.79 7.55 -13.64
N ARG A 97 13.18 7.22 -14.77
CA ARG A 97 13.60 6.10 -15.63
C ARG A 97 15.02 6.27 -16.18
N GLN A 98 15.48 7.51 -16.31
CA GLN A 98 16.82 7.84 -16.80
C GLN A 98 17.87 7.79 -15.68
N VAL A 99 17.45 7.94 -14.41
CA VAL A 99 18.35 8.06 -13.25
C VAL A 99 18.43 6.76 -12.45
N ILE A 100 17.44 5.87 -12.54
CA ILE A 100 17.37 4.66 -11.72
C ILE A 100 18.62 3.76 -11.82
N THR A 101 19.26 3.73 -12.99
CA THR A 101 20.49 2.96 -13.26
C THR A 101 21.77 3.64 -12.78
N ASP A 102 21.70 4.91 -12.38
CA ASP A 102 22.86 5.64 -11.89
C ASP A 102 23.27 5.14 -10.49
N HIS A 103 24.55 5.35 -10.16
CA HIS A 103 25.04 5.11 -8.82
C HIS A 103 24.46 6.13 -7.83
N ASP A 104 24.04 5.67 -6.66
CA ASP A 104 23.40 6.49 -5.62
C ASP A 104 22.07 7.14 -6.07
N SER A 105 21.35 6.46 -6.97
CA SER A 105 20.10 6.96 -7.56
C SER A 105 18.98 7.17 -6.53
N LEU A 106 18.95 6.41 -5.42
CA LEU A 106 17.96 6.56 -4.36
C LEU A 106 18.07 7.94 -3.68
N ARG A 107 19.29 8.48 -3.55
CA ARG A 107 19.51 9.81 -2.97
C ARG A 107 18.87 10.91 -3.81
N TRP A 108 18.88 10.75 -5.13
CA TRP A 108 18.16 11.66 -6.05
C TRP A 108 16.66 11.66 -5.76
N ALA A 109 16.06 10.47 -5.62
CA ALA A 109 14.62 10.34 -5.33
C ALA A 109 14.26 10.97 -3.98
N ARG A 110 14.98 10.61 -2.90
CA ARG A 110 14.79 11.16 -1.55
C ARG A 110 14.82 12.68 -1.54
N LYS A 111 15.80 13.28 -2.23
CA LYS A 111 15.94 14.75 -2.28
C LYS A 111 14.72 15.44 -2.91
N ARG A 112 14.15 14.85 -3.96
CA ARG A 112 13.02 15.47 -4.69
C ARG A 112 11.71 15.33 -3.92
N VAL A 113 11.46 14.17 -3.34
CA VAL A 113 10.22 13.92 -2.58
C VAL A 113 10.23 14.60 -1.21
N ALA A 114 11.42 14.84 -0.62
CA ALA A 114 11.54 15.66 0.59
C ALA A 114 11.19 17.15 0.35
N ALA A 115 11.19 17.62 -0.90
CA ALA A 115 10.77 18.97 -1.25
C ALA A 115 9.24 19.09 -1.44
N LEU A 116 8.50 17.97 -1.40
CA LEU A 116 7.04 18.01 -1.50
C LEU A 116 6.44 18.71 -0.28
N PRO A 117 5.39 19.51 -0.47
CA PRO A 117 4.66 20.09 0.64
C PRO A 117 4.10 18.95 1.50
N ARG A 118 4.40 18.99 2.79
CA ARG A 118 3.78 18.06 3.74
C ARG A 118 2.28 18.37 3.74
N PRO A 119 1.40 17.36 3.58
CA PRO A 119 -0.02 17.60 3.74
C PRO A 119 -0.23 18.27 5.10
N ALA A 120 -0.92 19.41 5.10
CA ALA A 120 -1.33 20.03 6.34
C ALA A 120 -2.08 18.94 7.12
N ALA A 121 -1.62 18.65 8.34
CA ALA A 121 -2.31 17.71 9.22
C ALA A 121 -3.77 18.18 9.27
N GLY A 122 -4.66 17.41 8.65
CA GLY A 122 -6.04 17.82 8.47
C GLY A 122 -6.64 18.03 9.86
N SER A 123 -7.08 19.25 10.14
CA SER A 123 -8.29 19.44 10.92
C SER A 123 -9.32 18.49 10.34
N GLY A 124 -9.75 17.51 11.13
CA GLY A 124 -10.74 16.53 10.71
C GLY A 124 -12.02 17.25 10.27
N THR A 125 -12.18 17.42 8.96
CA THR A 125 -13.50 17.42 8.34
C THR A 125 -13.62 16.05 7.72
N GLU A 126 -14.12 15.13 8.54
CA GLU A 126 -14.68 13.86 8.09
C GLU A 126 -15.66 14.17 6.95
N PRO A 127 -15.40 13.75 5.69
CA PRO A 127 -16.47 13.75 4.70
C PRO A 127 -17.50 12.74 5.21
N ALA A 128 -18.69 13.25 5.54
CA ALA A 128 -19.82 12.45 5.99
C ALA A 128 -19.93 11.19 5.12
N GLU A 129 -19.72 10.03 5.75
CA GLU A 129 -20.09 8.76 5.14
C GLU A 129 -21.57 8.91 4.73
N PRO A 130 -21.93 8.61 3.47
CA PRO A 130 -23.34 8.49 3.14
C PRO A 130 -23.87 7.37 4.02
N GLU A 131 -24.71 7.70 5.00
CA GLU A 131 -25.45 6.73 5.81
C GLU A 131 -25.94 5.63 4.87
N TYR A 132 -25.37 4.44 5.02
CA TYR A 132 -25.85 3.27 4.31
C TYR A 132 -27.28 3.04 4.79
N GLN A 133 -28.24 3.47 3.99
CA GLN A 133 -29.64 3.17 4.19
C GLN A 133 -29.89 1.80 3.56
N PRO A 134 -29.98 0.71 4.34
CA PRO A 134 -30.31 -0.58 3.76
C PRO A 134 -31.66 -0.46 3.03
N PRO A 135 -31.85 -1.18 1.91
CA PRO A 135 -33.11 -1.15 1.18
C PRO A 135 -34.25 -1.50 2.14
N ARG A 136 -35.26 -0.64 2.20
CA ARG A 136 -36.51 -0.97 2.89
C ARG A 136 -37.10 -2.17 2.17
N LEU A 137 -37.00 -3.34 2.80
CA LEU A 137 -37.79 -4.50 2.42
C LEU A 137 -39.25 -4.04 2.49
N HIS A 138 -39.85 -3.81 1.32
CA HIS A 138 -41.28 -3.66 1.21
C HIS A 138 -41.88 -4.92 1.81
N ALA A 139 -42.59 -4.76 2.94
CA ALA A 139 -43.41 -5.82 3.50
C ALA A 139 -44.47 -6.15 2.45
N GLU A 140 -44.20 -7.17 1.64
CA GLU A 140 -45.18 -7.75 0.75
C GLU A 140 -46.31 -8.33 1.59
N ARG A 141 -47.51 -7.93 1.20
CA ARG A 141 -48.77 -8.30 1.82
C ARG A 141 -48.96 -9.80 1.64
N ALA A 142 -49.01 -10.55 2.75
CA ALA A 142 -49.46 -11.93 2.73
C ALA A 142 -50.48 -12.17 3.85
N GLY A 143 -51.75 -12.26 3.44
CA GLY A 143 -52.68 -13.27 3.94
C GLY A 143 -53.18 -13.12 5.38
N ILE A 144 -54.25 -12.35 5.55
CA ILE A 144 -55.23 -12.57 6.60
C ILE A 144 -55.88 -13.93 6.33
N PHE A 145 -55.51 -14.97 7.09
CA PHE A 145 -56.34 -16.17 7.24
C PHE A 145 -56.90 -16.21 8.66
N HIS A 146 -58.17 -15.83 8.77
CA HIS A 146 -59.01 -16.13 9.93
C HIS A 146 -59.11 -17.65 10.10
N ARG A 147 -58.64 -18.18 11.23
CA ARG A 147 -59.04 -19.50 11.71
C ARG A 147 -60.01 -19.32 12.87
N SER A 148 -61.29 -19.23 12.55
CA SER A 148 -62.36 -19.40 13.52
C SER A 148 -62.36 -20.85 14.01
N ARG A 149 -62.19 -21.04 15.32
CA ARG A 149 -62.50 -22.30 15.99
C ARG A 149 -63.53 -21.98 17.06
N SER A 150 -64.79 -22.23 16.73
CA SER A 150 -65.92 -22.14 17.65
C SER A 150 -65.73 -23.12 18.81
N PRO A 151 -66.02 -22.74 20.07
CA PRO A 151 -66.29 -23.70 21.12
C PRO A 151 -67.69 -24.28 20.95
N HIS A 152 -67.75 -25.57 21.26
CA HIS A 152 -68.87 -26.49 21.24
C HIS A 152 -69.86 -26.11 22.35
N ASP A 153 -71.15 -26.04 22.00
CA ASP A 153 -72.27 -26.03 22.94
C ASP A 153 -72.98 -27.40 22.85
N ASP A 154 -73.82 -27.70 23.84
CA ASP A 154 -74.72 -28.86 24.01
C ASP A 154 -74.20 -30.03 24.87
N HIS A 155 -74.49 -30.02 26.19
CA HIS A 155 -75.75 -30.51 26.76
C HIS A 155 -75.80 -30.41 28.30
#